data_AF-A0A6I4XKC3-F1
#
_entry.id   AF-A0A6I4XKC3-F1
#
_cell.length_a   1.000
_cell.length_b   1.000
_cell.length_c   1.000
_cell.angle_alpha   90.00
_cell.angle_beta   90.00
_cell.angle_gamma   90.00
#
_symmetry.space_group_name_H-M   'P 1'
#
loop_
_entity.id
_entity.type
_entity.pdbx_description
1 polymer ?
#
loop_
_entity_poly.entity_id
_entity_poly.type
_entity_poly.pdbx_seq_one_letter_code
_entity_poly.pdbx_strand_id
1 'polypeptide(L)' 'MHLAAYQIILITIYAFIAINDSLISNTLTQPAIAGMISGMIMGDLKTGLMVGGTLQL' A
#
# COMPACT_ATOMS: atom_id res chain seq x y z
N MET A 1 10.72 -3.43 15.25
CA MET A 1 9.80 -3.70 14.12
C MET A 1 9.71 -5.21 13.94
N HIS A 2 8.77 -5.89 14.60
CA HIS A 2 8.52 -7.31 14.33
C HIS A 2 7.39 -7.35 13.30
N LEU A 3 7.73 -7.57 12.03
CA LEU A 3 6.70 -7.84 11.03
C LEU A 3 6.06 -9.17 11.39
N ALA A 4 4.81 -9.13 11.81
CA ALA A 4 4.05 -10.33 12.04
C ALA A 4 3.71 -10.98 10.69
N ALA A 5 3.70 -12.31 10.62
CA ALA A 5 3.42 -13.05 9.38
C ALA A 5 2.08 -12.61 8.72
N TYR A 6 1.10 -12.17 9.51
CA TYR A 6 -0.17 -11.65 8.99
C TYR A 6 -0.02 -10.34 8.20
N GLN A 7 0.89 -9.44 8.60
CA GLN A 7 1.11 -8.16 7.90
C GLN A 7 1.70 -8.40 6.51
N ILE A 8 2.59 -9.40 6.40
CA ILE A 8 3.20 -9.81 5.14
C ILE A 8 2.12 -10.33 4.19
N ILE A 9 1.28 -11.25 4.67
CA ILE A 9 0.18 -11.82 3.86
C ILE A 9 -0.77 -10.72 3.37
N LEU A 10 -1.17 -9.79 4.24
CA LEU A 10 -2.06 -8.68 3.88
C LEU A 10 -1.45 -7.75 2.82
N ILE A 11 -0.17 -7.39 2.97
CA ILE A 11 0.54 -6.54 1.99
C ILE A 11 0.71 -7.27 0.65
N THR A 12 1.00 -8.58 0.65
CA THR A 12 1.12 -9.37 -0.59
C THR A 12 -0.21 -9.46 -1.33
N ILE A 13 -1.31 -9.72 -0.63
CA ILE A 13 -2.65 -9.75 -1.25
C ILE A 13 -3.00 -8.37 -1.81
N TYR A 14 -2.74 -7.30 -1.04
CA TYR A 14 -2.97 -5.93 -1.50
C TYR A 14 -2.17 -5.60 -2.77
N ALA A 15 -0.88 -5.98 -2.81
CA ALA A 15 -0.04 -5.77 -3.98
C ALA A 15 -0.58 -6.49 -5.24
N PHE A 16 -1.08 -7.72 -5.10
CA PHE A 16 -1.72 -8.45 -6.20
C PHE A 16 -2.98 -7.75 -6.72
N ILE A 17 -3.83 -7.25 -5.81
CA ILE A 17 -5.04 -6.51 -6.17
C ILE A 17 -4.68 -5.18 -6.83
N ALA A 18 -3.69 -4.46 -6.30
CA ALA A 18 -3.23 -3.19 -6.87
C ALA A 18 -2.70 -3.39 -8.28
N ILE A 19 -1.86 -4.40 -8.54
CA ILE A 19 -1.35 -4.70 -9.89
C ILE A 19 -2.51 -5.02 -10.85
N ASN A 20 -3.49 -5.80 -10.40
CA ASN A 20 -4.66 -6.11 -11.23
C ASN A 20 -5.55 -4.88 -11.49
N ASP A 21 -5.70 -3.98 -10.51
CA ASP A 21 -6.44 -2.71 -10.67
C ASP A 21 -5.71 -1.73 -11.62
N SER A 22 -4.38 -1.82 -11.69
CA SER A 22 -3.56 -1.06 -12.66
C SER A 22 -4.04 -1.24 -14.10
N LEU A 23 -4.54 -2.43 -14.42
CA LEU A 23 -5.00 -2.80 -15.76
C LEU A 23 -6.43 -2.31 -16.06
N ILE A 24 -7.21 -1.91 -15.04
CA ILE A 24 -8.66 -1.63 -15.17
C ILE A 24 -8.99 -0.16 -14.93
N SER A 25 -8.56 0.40 -13.80
CA SER A 25 -8.97 1.76 -13.38
C SER A 25 -7.83 2.61 -12.83
N ASN A 26 -6.65 2.04 -12.61
CA ASN A 26 -5.44 2.73 -12.18
C ASN A 26 -5.64 3.65 -10.95
N THR A 27 -6.65 3.34 -10.14
CA THR A 27 -7.11 4.22 -9.05
C THR A 27 -6.56 3.70 -7.74
N LEU A 28 -6.60 2.38 -7.50
CA LEU A 28 -6.02 1.76 -6.32
C LEU A 28 -4.49 1.58 -6.41
N THR A 29 -3.92 1.71 -7.61
CA THR A 29 -2.47 1.79 -7.82
C THR A 29 -1.86 3.14 -7.52
N GLN A 30 -2.68 4.18 -7.33
CA GLN A 30 -2.13 5.50 -7.04
C GLN A 30 -1.21 5.41 -5.82
N PRO A 31 0.04 5.91 -5.93
CA PRO A 31 1.02 5.68 -4.88
C PRO A 31 0.57 6.21 -3.52
N ALA A 32 -0.24 7.27 -3.45
CA ALA A 32 -0.84 7.72 -2.19
C ALA A 32 -1.82 6.72 -1.56
N ILE A 33 -2.64 6.04 -2.37
CA ILE A 33 -3.58 5.02 -1.88
C ILE A 33 -2.81 3.76 -1.46
N ALA A 34 -1.79 3.37 -2.23
CA ALA A 34 -0.90 2.28 -1.87
C ALA A 34 -0.09 2.55 -0.61
N GLY A 35 0.42 3.77 -0.45
CA GLY A 35 1.08 4.24 0.75
C GLY A 35 0.14 4.29 1.96
N MET A 36 -1.11 4.74 1.77
CA MET A 36 -2.13 4.73 2.82
C MET A 36 -2.43 3.31 3.31
N ILE A 37 -2.67 2.38 2.40
CA ILE A 37 -3.05 0.99 2.75
C ILE A 37 -1.87 0.25 3.37
N SER A 38 -0.66 0.37 2.81
CA SER A 38 0.55 -0.23 3.39
C SER A 38 0.88 0.35 4.77
N GLY A 39 0.77 1.68 4.96
CA GLY A 39 0.95 2.33 6.26
C GLY A 39 -0.07 1.90 7.30
N MET A 40 -1.33 1.71 6.89
CA MET A 40 -2.39 1.17 7.76
C MET A 40 -2.09 -0.27 8.20
N ILE A 41 -1.61 -1.13 7.30
CA ILE A 41 -1.25 -2.53 7.62
C ILE A 41 -0.04 -2.58 8.56
N MET A 42 0.94 -1.69 8.35
CA MET A 42 2.15 -1.59 9.17
C MET A 42 1.92 -0.89 10.52
N GLY A 43 0.77 -0.24 10.73
CA GLY A 43 0.45 0.51 11.94
C GLY A 43 1.06 1.92 11.99
N ASP A 44 1.68 2.37 10.90
CA ASP A 44 2.25 3.71 10.74
C ASP A 44 1.73 4.39 9.47
N LEU A 45 0.55 4.97 9.60
CA LEU A 45 -0.12 5.65 8.50
C LEU A 45 0.63 6.90 8.02
N LYS A 46 1.33 7.61 8.92
CA LYS A 46 2.09 8.82 8.55
C LYS A 46 3.22 8.47 7.62
N THR A 47 4.00 7.46 7.97
CA THR A 47 5.12 7.00 7.14
C THR A 47 4.60 6.46 5.80
N GLY A 48 3.50 5.68 5.81
CA GLY A 48 2.88 5.18 4.58
C GLY A 48 2.37 6.29 3.65
N LEU A 49 1.65 7.29 4.17
CA LEU A 49 1.17 8.44 3.39
C LEU A 49 2.30 9.33 2.91
N MET A 50 3.36 9.51 3.71
CA MET A 50 4.53 10.28 3.30
C MET A 50 5.22 9.60 2.10
N VAL A 51 5.47 8.29 2.18
CA VAL A 51 6.07 7.52 1.07
C VAL A 51 5.14 7.54 -0.15
N GLY A 52 3.85 7.27 0.04
CA GLY A 52 2.87 7.28 -1.05
C GLY A 52 2.71 8.65 -1.72
N GLY A 53 2.71 9.73 -0.95
CA GLY A 53 2.66 11.09 -1.47
C GLY A 53 3.93 11.48 -2.22
N THR A 54 5.10 11.06 -1.75
CA THR A 54 6.37 11.31 -2.47
C THR A 54 6.48 10.52 -3.77
N LEU A 55 5.81 9.36 -3.87
CA LEU A 55 5.79 8.54 -5.08
C LEU A 55 4.73 8.98 -6.10
N GLN A 56 3.73 9.78 -5.67
CA GLN A 56 2.69 10.32 -6.56
C GLN A 56 3.11 11.64 -7.24
N LEU A 57 4.04 12.39 -6.64
CA LEU A 57 4.62 13.61 -7.21
C LEU A 57 5.44 13.32 -8.47
#